data_AF-Q25034-F1
#
_entry.id   AF-Q25034-F1
#
_cell.length_a   1.000
_cell.length_b   1.000
_cell.length_c   1.000
_cell.angle_alpha   90.00
_cell.angle_beta   90.00
_cell.angle_gamma   90.00
#
_symmetry.space_group_name_H-M   'P 1'
#
loop_
_entity.id
_entity.type
_entity.pdbx_description
1 polymer ?
#
loop_
_entity_poly.entity_id
_entity_poly.type
_entity_poly.pdbx_seq_one_letter_code
_entity_poly.pdbx_strand_id
1 'polypeptide(L)'
;MRFLLLLCVLMGAVSQAVCRKRPNVWGKIVVKEKNKAAMKIGFMEYLDAKLVKFKRHWLVGANWKLQKFETDEMRYLAIKRLIKVCHGYTIWSQRLIMLKYRPLNEKYFKKVGRYLAWRNYLIVFRMWIGVLKKNLKRSEITKPMQKLLDTKDGELPCPVRKIHG
;
A
#
# COMPACT_ATOMS: atom_id res chain seq x y z
N MET A 1 50.02 18.33 20.91
CA MET A 1 49.81 18.21 19.45
C MET A 1 49.37 16.81 18.98
N ARG A 2 49.87 15.70 19.54
CA ARG A 2 49.45 14.32 19.16
C ARG A 2 47.96 14.00 19.40
N PHE A 3 47.35 14.52 20.48
CA PHE A 3 45.95 14.26 20.80
C PHE A 3 44.95 14.95 19.85
N LEU A 4 45.30 16.09 19.24
CA LEU A 4 44.44 16.78 18.28
C LEU A 4 44.33 16.01 16.95
N LEU A 5 45.45 15.42 16.50
CA LEU A 5 45.48 14.58 15.29
C LEU A 5 44.63 13.32 15.46
N LEU A 6 44.70 12.67 16.64
CA LEU A 6 43.86 11.51 16.97
C LEU A 6 42.36 11.84 16.97
N LEU A 7 41.98 13.00 17.47
CA LEU A 7 40.60 13.49 17.44
C LEU A 7 40.10 13.76 16.02
N CYS A 8 40.93 14.37 15.16
CA CYS A 8 40.59 14.60 13.74
C CYS A 8 40.44 13.28 12.97
N VAL A 9 41.29 12.29 13.22
CA VAL A 9 41.19 10.96 12.58
C VAL A 9 39.95 10.21 13.07
N LEU A 10 39.61 10.29 14.35
CA LEU A 10 38.36 9.74 14.90
C LEU A 10 37.13 10.42 14.31
N MET A 11 37.12 11.75 14.16
CA MET A 11 36.02 12.46 13.51
C MET A 11 35.92 12.14 12.00
N GLY A 12 37.04 11.95 11.32
CA GLY A 12 37.10 11.46 9.93
C GLY A 12 36.54 10.05 9.78
N ALA A 13 36.91 9.13 10.70
CA ALA A 13 36.42 7.75 10.70
C ALA A 13 34.92 7.68 11.04
N VAL A 14 34.45 8.46 12.02
CA VAL A 14 33.03 8.53 12.40
C VAL A 14 32.22 9.18 11.28
N SER A 15 32.68 10.27 10.67
CA SER A 15 31.98 10.91 9.55
C SER A 15 31.93 10.01 8.31
N GLN A 16 32.99 9.26 7.98
CA GLN A 16 32.95 8.28 6.90
C GLN A 16 32.07 7.07 7.21
N ALA A 17 32.05 6.59 8.45
CA ALA A 17 31.16 5.50 8.88
C ALA A 17 29.68 5.92 8.88
N VAL A 18 29.40 7.18 9.22
CA VAL A 18 28.05 7.78 9.18
C VAL A 18 27.62 8.07 7.74
N CYS A 19 28.53 8.53 6.86
CA CYS A 19 28.24 8.81 5.45
C CYS A 19 28.10 7.53 4.62
N ARG A 20 28.89 6.47 4.88
CA ARG A 20 28.77 5.17 4.17
C ARG A 20 27.45 4.43 4.45
N LYS A 21 26.76 4.76 5.54
CA LYS A 21 25.47 4.13 5.90
C LYS A 21 24.26 4.77 5.24
N ARG A 22 24.38 5.88 4.51
CA ARG A 22 23.21 6.48 3.85
C ARG A 22 22.84 5.66 2.63
N PRO A 23 21.71 4.94 2.65
CA PRO A 23 21.32 4.12 1.51
C PRO A 23 20.94 5.06 0.36
N ASN A 24 21.37 4.75 -0.87
CA ASN A 24 21.06 5.58 -2.05
C ASN A 24 19.54 5.50 -2.37
N VAL A 25 18.76 6.40 -1.76
CA VAL A 25 17.28 6.42 -1.83
C VAL A 25 16.76 6.79 -3.22
N TRP A 26 17.56 7.49 -4.02
CA TRP A 26 17.14 8.04 -5.31
C TRP A 26 17.65 7.26 -6.52
N GLY A 27 18.52 6.27 -6.32
CA GLY A 27 19.01 5.39 -7.38
C GLY A 27 17.94 4.45 -7.95
N LYS A 28 18.36 3.60 -8.90
CA LYS A 28 17.49 2.56 -9.50
C LYS A 28 17.01 1.60 -8.41
N ILE A 29 15.70 1.61 -8.12
CA ILE A 29 15.09 0.77 -7.09
C ILE A 29 14.51 -0.48 -7.72
N VAL A 30 15.04 -1.63 -7.32
CA VAL A 30 14.45 -2.95 -7.61
C VAL A 30 13.89 -3.51 -6.31
N VAL A 31 12.57 -3.65 -6.23
CA VAL A 31 11.87 -4.20 -5.06
C VAL A 31 11.72 -5.71 -5.25
N LYS A 32 12.13 -6.52 -4.26
CA LYS A 32 11.91 -7.98 -4.28
C LYS A 32 10.42 -8.32 -4.33
N GLU A 33 10.03 -9.35 -5.08
CA GLU A 33 8.61 -9.75 -5.24
C GLU A 33 7.92 -10.03 -3.90
N LYS A 34 8.58 -10.73 -2.97
CA LYS A 34 8.04 -10.98 -1.62
C LYS A 34 7.68 -9.68 -0.86
N ASN A 35 8.51 -8.65 -1.00
CA ASN A 35 8.27 -7.34 -0.40
C ASN A 35 7.11 -6.60 -1.08
N LYS A 36 6.98 -6.73 -2.41
CA LYS A 36 5.81 -6.20 -3.14
C LYS A 36 4.53 -6.89 -2.68
N ALA A 37 4.55 -8.22 -2.56
CA ALA A 37 3.43 -9.01 -2.05
C ALA A 37 3.03 -8.59 -0.63
N ALA A 38 4.00 -8.45 0.28
CA ALA A 38 3.75 -8.01 1.65
C ALA A 38 3.10 -6.61 1.73
N MET A 39 3.55 -5.68 0.88
CA MET A 39 2.93 -4.34 0.77
C MET A 39 1.47 -4.43 0.31
N LYS A 40 1.20 -5.20 -0.76
CA LYS A 40 -0.16 -5.41 -1.28
C LYS A 40 -1.09 -6.01 -0.21
N ILE A 41 -0.62 -7.06 0.48
CA ILE A 41 -1.36 -7.70 1.57
C ILE A 41 -1.67 -6.67 2.67
N GLY A 42 -0.67 -5.93 3.14
CA GLY A 42 -0.89 -4.90 4.16
C GLY A 42 -1.87 -3.81 3.71
N PHE A 43 -1.85 -3.45 2.44
CA PHE A 43 -2.78 -2.48 1.87
C PHE A 43 -4.23 -3.01 1.89
N MET A 44 -4.45 -4.22 1.39
CA MET A 44 -5.78 -4.85 1.34
C MET A 44 -6.32 -5.18 2.72
N GLU A 45 -5.51 -5.74 3.63
CA GLU A 45 -5.92 -6.02 5.01
C GLU A 45 -6.51 -4.79 5.71
N TYR A 46 -5.91 -3.61 5.50
CA TYR A 46 -6.41 -2.37 6.09
C TYR A 46 -7.77 -1.96 5.50
N LEU A 47 -7.92 -2.03 4.18
CA LEU A 47 -9.16 -1.67 3.50
C LEU A 47 -10.29 -2.66 3.80
N ASP A 48 -9.99 -3.96 3.86
CA ASP A 48 -10.93 -5.01 4.24
C ASP A 48 -11.43 -4.80 5.68
N ALA A 49 -10.53 -4.50 6.63
CA ALA A 49 -10.92 -4.16 7.99
C ALA A 49 -11.82 -2.91 8.04
N LYS A 50 -11.56 -1.92 7.19
CA LYS A 50 -12.43 -0.73 7.07
C LYS A 50 -13.77 -1.03 6.41
N LEU A 51 -13.82 -1.94 5.44
CA LEU A 51 -15.06 -2.39 4.83
C LEU A 51 -15.93 -3.11 5.86
N VAL A 52 -15.35 -3.97 6.70
CA VAL A 52 -16.07 -4.63 7.81
C VAL A 52 -16.62 -3.60 8.81
N LYS A 53 -15.84 -2.58 9.17
CA LYS A 53 -16.31 -1.49 10.05
C LYS A 53 -17.41 -0.67 9.39
N PHE A 54 -17.27 -0.36 8.11
CA PHE A 54 -18.26 0.37 7.33
C PHE A 54 -19.60 -0.38 7.30
N LYS A 55 -19.57 -1.69 7.00
CA LYS A 55 -20.74 -2.56 7.11
C LYS A 55 -21.37 -2.45 8.48
N ARG A 56 -20.62 -2.67 9.57
CA ARG A 56 -21.17 -2.62 10.93
C ARG A 56 -21.85 -1.28 11.26
N HIS A 57 -21.26 -0.14 10.89
CA HIS A 57 -21.83 1.18 11.18
C HIS A 57 -23.07 1.51 10.33
N TRP A 58 -23.12 1.07 9.07
CA TRP A 58 -24.30 1.26 8.21
C TRP A 58 -25.45 0.30 8.55
N LEU A 59 -25.14 -0.92 8.97
CA LEU A 59 -26.11 -1.98 9.27
C LEU A 59 -26.94 -1.71 10.53
N VAL A 60 -26.35 -1.07 11.55
CA VAL A 60 -27.00 -0.88 12.86
C VAL A 60 -27.81 0.41 12.91
N GLY A 61 -27.42 1.45 12.17
CA GLY A 61 -28.10 2.75 12.18
C GLY A 61 -29.29 2.87 11.21
N ALA A 62 -29.34 2.05 10.15
CA ALA A 62 -30.28 2.25 9.05
C ALA A 62 -31.16 1.01 8.72
N ASN A 63 -31.08 -0.09 9.47
CA ASN A 63 -31.70 -1.39 9.15
C ASN A 63 -31.41 -1.92 7.73
N TRP A 64 -30.39 -1.37 7.06
CA TRP A 64 -30.07 -1.68 5.68
C TRP A 64 -28.96 -2.72 5.62
N LYS A 65 -29.25 -3.88 5.02
CA LYS A 65 -28.24 -4.91 4.74
C LYS A 65 -27.60 -4.74 3.37
N LEU A 66 -26.27 -4.56 3.35
CA LEU A 66 -25.48 -4.66 2.13
C LEU A 66 -25.58 -6.06 1.56
N GLN A 67 -26.00 -6.17 0.31
CA GLN A 67 -26.00 -7.42 -0.42
C GLN A 67 -24.57 -7.89 -0.71
N LYS A 68 -24.42 -9.18 -0.99
CA LYS A 68 -23.12 -9.77 -1.33
C LYS A 68 -22.49 -9.09 -2.55
N PHE A 69 -23.26 -8.81 -3.59
CA PHE A 69 -22.74 -8.17 -4.80
C PHE A 69 -22.20 -6.76 -4.54
N GLU A 70 -22.85 -5.97 -3.67
CA GLU A 70 -22.40 -4.62 -3.31
C GLU A 70 -21.09 -4.68 -2.51
N THR A 71 -20.99 -5.66 -1.60
CA THR A 71 -19.75 -5.96 -0.89
C THR A 71 -18.62 -6.29 -1.86
N ASP A 72 -18.89 -7.17 -2.83
CA ASP A 72 -17.91 -7.64 -3.80
C ASP A 72 -17.46 -6.49 -4.72
N GLU A 73 -18.39 -5.60 -5.12
CA GLU A 73 -18.06 -4.39 -5.86
C GLU A 73 -17.19 -3.42 -5.03
N MET A 74 -17.52 -3.23 -3.74
CA MET A 74 -16.71 -2.41 -2.83
C MET A 74 -15.28 -2.97 -2.66
N ARG A 75 -15.14 -4.29 -2.50
CA ARG A 75 -13.83 -4.97 -2.46
C ARG A 75 -13.08 -4.82 -3.78
N TYR A 76 -13.77 -4.99 -4.91
CA TYR A 76 -13.20 -4.80 -6.24
C TYR A 76 -12.66 -3.38 -6.44
N LEU A 77 -13.38 -2.35 -5.97
CA LEU A 77 -12.92 -0.96 -6.04
C LEU A 77 -11.63 -0.73 -5.23
N ALA A 78 -11.48 -1.39 -4.07
CA ALA A 78 -10.25 -1.38 -3.31
C ALA A 78 -9.08 -2.04 -4.06
N ILE A 79 -9.32 -3.21 -4.67
CA ILE A 79 -8.34 -3.91 -5.52
C ILE A 79 -7.94 -3.04 -6.72
N LYS A 80 -8.92 -2.45 -7.42
CA LYS A 80 -8.69 -1.55 -8.56
C LYS A 80 -7.84 -0.35 -8.14
N ARG A 81 -8.09 0.21 -6.95
CA ARG A 81 -7.27 1.29 -6.41
C ARG A 81 -5.84 0.84 -6.17
N LEU A 82 -5.63 -0.31 -5.53
CA LEU A 82 -4.30 -0.89 -5.31
C LEU A 82 -3.55 -1.10 -6.62
N ILE A 83 -4.15 -1.78 -7.60
CA ILE A 83 -3.53 -2.04 -8.92
C ILE A 83 -3.13 -0.71 -9.58
N LYS A 84 -4.00 0.31 -9.52
CA LYS A 84 -3.74 1.65 -10.09
C LYS A 84 -2.47 2.29 -9.50
N VAL A 85 -2.20 2.13 -8.21
CA VAL A 85 -1.09 2.80 -7.51
C VAL A 85 0.09 1.89 -7.18
N CYS A 86 -0.04 0.57 -7.39
CA CYS A 86 0.86 -0.41 -6.81
C CYS A 86 2.33 -0.17 -7.19
N HIS A 87 2.64 0.00 -8.48
CA HIS A 87 4.02 0.14 -8.92
C HIS A 87 4.72 1.32 -8.23
N GLY A 88 4.13 2.52 -8.30
CA GLY A 88 4.66 3.69 -7.60
C GLY A 88 4.79 3.46 -6.09
N TYR A 89 3.78 2.85 -5.47
CA TYR A 89 3.76 2.61 -4.03
C TYR A 89 4.80 1.59 -3.55
N THR A 90 5.13 0.59 -4.35
CA THR A 90 6.22 -0.34 -4.03
C THR A 90 7.58 0.37 -3.98
N ILE A 91 7.87 1.23 -4.96
CA ILE A 91 9.09 2.04 -5.01
C ILE A 91 9.11 3.02 -3.82
N TRP A 92 8.02 3.76 -3.60
CA TRP A 92 7.89 4.68 -2.48
C TRP A 92 8.03 3.98 -1.13
N SER A 93 7.50 2.76 -0.99
CA SER A 93 7.65 1.99 0.24
C SER A 93 9.10 1.68 0.55
N GLN A 94 9.88 1.23 -0.45
CA GLN A 94 11.31 0.99 -0.28
C GLN A 94 12.04 2.28 0.15
N ARG A 95 11.75 3.41 -0.52
CA ARG A 95 12.33 4.72 -0.16
C ARG A 95 12.01 5.12 1.28
N LEU A 96 10.75 5.00 1.69
CA LEU A 96 10.32 5.34 3.05
C LEU A 96 11.00 4.47 4.12
N ILE A 97 11.21 3.18 3.84
CA ILE A 97 11.89 2.26 4.76
C ILE A 97 13.38 2.61 4.86
N MET A 98 14.03 2.89 3.72
CA MET A 98 15.43 3.33 3.65
C MET A 98 15.66 4.66 4.37
N LEU A 99 14.80 5.66 4.17
CA LEU A 99 14.88 6.96 4.83
C LEU A 99 14.77 6.87 6.36
N LYS A 100 14.08 5.84 6.87
CA LYS A 100 13.95 5.57 8.30
C LYS A 100 15.04 4.64 8.84
N TYR A 101 16.07 4.33 8.04
CA TYR A 101 17.14 3.39 8.39
C TYR A 101 16.61 2.04 8.89
N ARG A 102 15.52 1.55 8.30
CA ARG A 102 14.90 0.27 8.63
C ARG A 102 15.29 -0.81 7.61
N PRO A 103 15.29 -2.10 8.00
CA PRO A 103 15.63 -3.18 7.08
C PRO A 103 14.52 -3.40 6.04
N LEU A 104 14.92 -3.72 4.81
CA LEU A 104 14.03 -3.96 3.66
C LEU A 104 13.43 -5.38 3.69
N ASN A 105 12.54 -5.64 4.65
CA ASN A 105 11.86 -6.92 4.80
C ASN A 105 10.33 -6.81 4.75
N GLU A 106 9.66 -7.96 4.64
CA GLU A 106 8.22 -8.08 4.46
C GLU A 106 7.42 -7.37 5.58
N LYS A 107 7.88 -7.44 6.83
CA LYS A 107 7.23 -6.80 7.98
C LYS A 107 7.11 -5.28 7.79
N TYR A 108 8.18 -4.63 7.35
CA TYR A 108 8.15 -3.18 7.13
C TYR A 108 7.35 -2.80 5.87
N PHE A 109 7.47 -3.57 4.79
CA PHE A 109 6.65 -3.36 3.59
C PHE A 109 5.16 -3.50 3.88
N LYS A 110 4.76 -4.49 4.69
CA LYS A 110 3.38 -4.68 5.15
C LYS A 110 2.89 -3.50 5.98
N LYS A 111 3.72 -2.98 6.91
CA LYS A 111 3.40 -1.79 7.71
C LYS A 111 3.21 -0.55 6.83
N VAL A 112 4.07 -0.36 5.84
CA VAL A 112 3.92 0.76 4.88
C VAL A 112 2.71 0.56 3.99
N GLY A 113 2.39 -0.67 3.55
CA GLY A 113 1.17 -0.99 2.82
C GLY A 113 -0.09 -0.55 3.56
N ARG A 114 -0.20 -0.86 4.87
CA ARG A 114 -1.30 -0.39 5.73
C ARG A 114 -1.36 1.14 5.82
N TYR A 115 -0.20 1.80 5.96
CA TYR A 115 -0.13 3.26 5.98
C TYR A 115 -0.61 3.89 4.65
N LEU A 116 -0.20 3.32 3.52
CA LEU A 116 -0.64 3.78 2.20
C LEU A 116 -2.14 3.56 2.01
N ALA A 117 -2.69 2.44 2.48
CA ALA A 117 -4.12 2.18 2.48
C ALA A 117 -4.90 3.20 3.33
N TRP A 118 -4.40 3.54 4.52
CA TRP A 118 -4.99 4.61 5.33
C TRP A 118 -5.04 5.94 4.58
N ARG A 119 -3.95 6.33 3.90
CA ARG A 119 -3.91 7.56 3.07
C ARG A 119 -4.88 7.50 1.88
N ASN A 120 -5.19 6.31 1.38
CA ASN A 120 -6.12 6.11 0.26
C ASN A 120 -7.56 5.85 0.70
N TYR A 121 -7.79 5.69 2.00
CA TYR A 121 -9.09 5.27 2.52
C TYR A 121 -10.21 6.23 2.12
N LEU A 122 -9.97 7.56 2.19
CA LEU A 122 -10.98 8.55 1.78
C LEU A 122 -11.38 8.42 0.31
N ILE A 123 -10.44 8.11 -0.57
CA ILE A 123 -10.70 7.92 -2.01
C ILE A 123 -11.56 6.66 -2.20
N VAL A 124 -11.17 5.56 -1.57
CA VAL A 124 -11.90 4.27 -1.64
C VAL A 124 -13.29 4.41 -1.02
N PHE A 125 -13.41 5.12 0.11
CA PHE A 125 -14.68 5.40 0.77
C PHE A 125 -15.63 6.20 -0.12
N ARG A 126 -15.16 7.23 -0.82
CA ARG A 126 -15.97 7.95 -1.82
C ARG A 126 -16.46 7.04 -2.95
N MET A 127 -15.64 6.08 -3.38
CA MET A 127 -16.06 5.07 -4.36
C MET A 127 -17.14 4.14 -3.81
N TRP A 128 -17.03 3.72 -2.55
CA TRP A 128 -18.06 2.91 -1.88
C TRP A 128 -19.39 3.63 -1.72
N ILE A 129 -19.38 4.93 -1.38
CA ILE A 129 -20.60 5.76 -1.39
C ILE A 129 -21.22 5.76 -2.80
N GLY A 130 -20.40 5.78 -3.86
CA GLY A 130 -20.88 5.68 -5.24
C GLY A 130 -21.61 4.37 -5.55
N VAL A 131 -21.20 3.24 -4.95
CA VAL A 131 -21.92 1.96 -5.05
C VAL A 131 -23.30 2.08 -4.38
N LEU A 132 -23.35 2.63 -3.16
CA LEU A 132 -24.60 2.82 -2.43
C LEU A 132 -25.57 3.78 -3.13
N LYS A 133 -25.08 4.80 -3.82
CA LYS A 133 -25.94 5.74 -4.55
C LYS A 133 -26.57 5.15 -5.81
N LYS A 134 -26.04 4.03 -6.34
CA LYS A 134 -26.52 3.38 -7.56
C LYS A 134 -27.71 2.44 -7.33
N ASN A 135 -28.50 2.65 -6.26
CA ASN A 135 -29.67 1.87 -5.80
C ASN A 135 -30.77 1.49 -6.84
N LEU A 136 -30.57 1.69 -8.14
CA LEU A 136 -31.58 1.51 -9.17
C LEU A 136 -31.17 0.55 -10.31
N LYS A 137 -29.92 0.10 -10.40
CA LYS A 137 -29.51 -0.97 -11.34
C LYS A 137 -28.49 -1.89 -10.69
N ARG A 138 -28.85 -3.16 -10.50
CA ARG A 138 -27.96 -4.23 -10.04
C ARG A 138 -26.73 -4.26 -10.95
N SER A 139 -25.59 -3.79 -10.45
CA SER A 139 -24.30 -3.96 -11.12
C SER A 139 -23.90 -5.42 -10.98
N GLU A 140 -24.03 -6.19 -12.05
CA GLU A 140 -23.54 -7.57 -12.06
C GLU A 140 -22.02 -7.60 -11.97
N ILE A 141 -21.49 -8.44 -11.07
CA ILE A 141 -20.06 -8.71 -11.00
C ILE A 141 -19.67 -9.47 -12.27
N THR A 142 -18.93 -8.80 -13.15
CA THR A 142 -18.46 -9.40 -14.39
C THR A 142 -17.40 -10.47 -14.12
N LYS A 143 -17.24 -11.46 -15.02
CA LYS A 143 -16.19 -12.50 -14.90
C LYS A 143 -14.77 -11.93 -14.66
N PRO A 144 -14.34 -10.84 -15.34
CA PRO A 144 -13.05 -10.21 -15.06
C PRO A 144 -12.93 -9.62 -13.65
N MET A 145 -14.02 -9.07 -13.10
CA MET A 145 -14.05 -8.58 -11.72
C MET A 145 -13.93 -9.73 -10.73
N GLN A 146 -14.68 -10.81 -10.95
CA GLN A 146 -14.62 -12.01 -10.11
C GLN A 146 -13.22 -12.61 -10.08
N LYS A 147 -12.56 -12.73 -11.25
CA LYS A 147 -11.17 -13.22 -11.34
C LYS A 147 -10.21 -12.43 -10.44
N LEU A 148 -10.38 -11.11 -10.37
CA LEU A 148 -9.56 -10.28 -9.50
C LEU A 148 -9.91 -10.43 -8.02
N LEU A 149 -11.19 -10.62 -7.69
CA LEU A 149 -11.65 -10.88 -6.32
C LEU A 149 -11.12 -12.22 -5.78
N ASP A 150 -11.02 -13.22 -6.64
CA ASP A 150 -10.52 -14.56 -6.30
C ASP A 150 -8.98 -14.63 -6.25
N THR A 151 -8.30 -13.61 -6.78
CA THR A 151 -6.83 -13.54 -6.75
C THR A 151 -6.35 -13.23 -5.34
N LYS A 152 -5.35 -13.96 -4.84
CA LYS A 152 -4.73 -13.65 -3.54
C LYS A 152 -4.14 -12.24 -3.56
N ASP A 153 -4.33 -11.49 -2.47
CA ASP A 153 -3.90 -10.09 -2.40
C ASP A 153 -2.41 -9.88 -2.75
N GLY A 154 -1.55 -10.84 -2.35
CA GLY A 154 -0.11 -10.84 -2.64
C GLY A 154 0.23 -11.09 -4.11
N GLU A 155 -0.70 -11.59 -4.92
CA GLU A 155 -0.53 -11.94 -6.34
C GLU A 155 -1.16 -10.90 -7.28
N LEU A 156 -1.93 -9.94 -6.75
CA LEU A 156 -2.55 -8.88 -7.54
C LEU A 156 -1.54 -8.13 -8.42
N PRO A 157 -1.89 -7.78 -9.68
CA PRO A 157 -0.93 -7.21 -10.63
C PRO A 157 -0.50 -5.80 -10.24
N CYS A 158 0.76 -5.47 -10.53
CA CYS A 158 1.34 -4.14 -10.32
C CYS A 158 1.89 -3.59 -11.63
N PRO A 159 1.01 -3.16 -12.56
CA PRO A 159 1.44 -2.72 -13.88
C PRO A 159 2.34 -1.49 -13.77
N VAL A 160 3.44 -1.50 -14.52
CA VAL A 160 4.26 -0.30 -14.72
C VAL A 160 3.43 0.65 -15.56
N ARG A 161 3.05 1.79 -15.01
CA ARG A 161 2.43 2.85 -15.82
C ARG A 161 3.52 3.41 -16.72
N LYS A 162 3.36 3.27 -18.04
CA LYS A 162 4.06 4.15 -18.99
C LYS A 162 3.61 5.57 -18.65
N ILE A 163 4.53 6.40 -18.17
CA ILE A 163 4.29 7.84 -18.10
C ILE A 163 4.26 8.24 -19.57
N HIS A 164 3.08 8.54 -20.11
CA HIS A 164 3.02 9.27 -21.37
C HIS A 164 3.68 10.62 -21.09
N GLY A 165 4.86 10.81 -21.67
CA GLY A 165 5.56 12.09 -21.70
C GLY A 165 4.83 13.07 -22.59
#